data_AF-A0A936W075-F1
#
_entry.id   AF-A0A936W075-F1
#
_cell.length_a   1.000
_cell.length_b   1.000
_cell.length_c   1.000
_cell.angle_alpha   90.00
_cell.angle_beta   90.00
_cell.angle_gamma   90.00
#
_symmetry.space_group_name_H-M   'P 1'
#
loop_
_entity.id
_entity.type
_entity.pdbx_description
1 polymer ?
#
loop_
_entity_poly.entity_id
_entity_poly.type
_entity_poly.pdbx_seq_one_letter_code
_entity_poly.pdbx_strand_id
1 'polypeptide(L)'
;MKTTFQITLFSALLFILPGCSTFFEAEPASDPEAMFDNLWTTFDRDYAVFEERGVNWQQQYDTYRTQVNASTSDDELYNIFTQMLAPLDDGHVTLVAPNKEIWISNTIRREKIDDELFSPNVIKSQYLEVDYQTDGEHNFIY
;
A
#
# COMPACT_ATOMS: atom_id res chain seq x y z
N MET A 1 -21.33 -26.39 -51.98
CA MET A 1 -21.85 -25.23 -51.21
C MET A 1 -21.95 -25.47 -49.71
N LYS A 2 -22.25 -26.68 -49.21
CA LYS A 2 -22.35 -26.93 -47.74
C LYS A 2 -20.99 -27.09 -47.03
N THR A 3 -19.98 -27.62 -47.72
CA THR A 3 -18.62 -27.83 -47.17
C THR A 3 -17.78 -26.55 -47.08
N THR A 4 -17.97 -25.59 -48.01
CA THR A 4 -17.23 -24.32 -48.01
C THR A 4 -17.68 -23.35 -46.91
N PHE A 5 -18.94 -23.45 -46.46
CA PHE A 5 -19.51 -22.64 -45.38
C PHE A 5 -19.06 -23.12 -43.98
N GLN A 6 -18.80 -24.41 -43.81
CA GLN A 6 -18.28 -24.96 -42.54
C GLN A 6 -16.80 -24.62 -42.33
N ILE A 7 -16.00 -24.53 -43.40
CA ILE A 7 -14.57 -24.18 -43.31
C ILE A 7 -14.39 -22.70 -42.94
N THR A 8 -15.28 -21.81 -43.39
CA THR A 8 -15.25 -20.38 -43.02
C THR A 8 -15.66 -20.14 -41.58
N LEU A 9 -16.59 -20.93 -41.03
CA LEU A 9 -17.00 -20.83 -39.62
C LEU A 9 -15.91 -21.31 -38.66
N PHE A 10 -15.09 -22.28 -39.06
CA PHE A 10 -13.96 -22.78 -38.25
C PHE A 10 -12.74 -21.84 -38.30
N SER A 11 -12.54 -21.14 -39.42
CA SER A 11 -11.44 -20.17 -39.57
C SER A 11 -11.70 -18.82 -38.87
N ALA A 12 -12.96 -18.52 -38.56
CA ALA A 12 -13.34 -17.32 -37.81
C ALA A 12 -13.22 -17.50 -36.28
N LEU A 13 -13.14 -18.75 -35.79
CA LEU A 13 -12.98 -19.04 -34.36
C LEU A 13 -11.51 -18.99 -33.91
N LEU A 14 -10.56 -18.94 -34.85
CA LEU A 14 -9.12 -18.94 -34.56
C LEU A 14 -8.54 -17.54 -34.27
N PHE A 15 -9.37 -16.48 -34.32
CA PHE A 15 -8.93 -15.08 -34.13
C PHE A 15 -9.37 -14.45 -32.79
N ILE A 16 -9.95 -15.22 -31.85
CA ILE A 16 -10.50 -14.67 -30.59
C ILE A 16 -9.64 -15.00 -29.37
N LEU A 17 -8.32 -15.16 -29.51
CA LEU A 17 -7.45 -15.22 -28.33
C LEU A 17 -6.09 -14.54 -28.57
N PRO A 18 -5.95 -13.22 -28.41
CA PRO A 18 -4.84 -12.70 -27.63
C PRO A 18 -5.14 -12.96 -26.15
N GLY A 19 -5.28 -14.24 -25.78
CA GLY A 19 -5.31 -14.67 -24.40
C GLY A 19 -3.88 -14.78 -23.92
N CYS A 20 -3.53 -14.02 -22.88
CA CYS A 20 -2.25 -14.03 -22.18
C CYS A 20 -1.11 -13.24 -22.87
N SER A 21 -1.26 -11.92 -22.98
CA SER A 21 -0.10 -11.06 -22.69
C SER A 21 0.00 -10.98 -21.18
N THR A 22 1.02 -11.66 -20.64
CA THR A 22 1.56 -11.53 -19.28
C THR A 22 0.96 -10.41 -18.44
N PHE A 23 0.08 -10.76 -17.49
CA PHE A 23 -0.36 -9.90 -16.39
C PHE A 23 0.78 -9.53 -15.41
N PHE A 24 2.02 -9.83 -15.76
CA PHE A 24 3.21 -9.46 -15.01
C PHE A 24 3.76 -8.17 -15.62
N GLU A 25 3.46 -7.07 -14.95
CA GLU A 25 4.24 -5.84 -15.08
C GLU A 25 5.67 -6.17 -14.64
N ALA A 26 6.66 -5.71 -15.38
CA ALA A 26 8.05 -5.94 -14.99
C ALA A 26 8.29 -5.33 -13.61
N GLU A 27 9.12 -5.98 -12.79
CA GLU A 27 9.55 -5.39 -11.52
C GLU A 27 10.12 -3.98 -11.80
N PRO A 28 9.67 -2.96 -11.06
CA PRO A 28 10.17 -1.61 -11.24
C PRO A 28 11.67 -1.57 -10.98
N ALA A 29 12.36 -0.67 -11.67
CA ALA A 29 13.78 -0.46 -11.44
C ALA A 29 14.04 -0.03 -9.98
N SER A 30 15.15 -0.49 -9.42
CA SER A 30 15.52 -0.29 -8.01
C SER A 30 16.43 0.91 -7.79
N ASP A 31 16.60 1.78 -8.77
CA ASP A 31 17.28 3.07 -8.58
C ASP A 31 16.32 4.06 -7.88
N PRO A 32 16.84 5.03 -7.11
CA PRO A 32 16.01 5.85 -6.25
C PRO A 32 14.97 6.70 -7.00
N GLU A 33 15.29 7.16 -8.22
CA GLU A 33 14.37 7.95 -9.04
C GLU A 33 13.21 7.09 -9.54
N ALA A 34 13.51 5.90 -10.07
CA ALA A 34 12.49 4.97 -10.52
C ALA A 34 11.58 4.49 -9.38
N MET A 35 12.15 4.22 -8.19
CA MET A 35 11.37 3.86 -7.01
C MET A 35 10.42 4.98 -6.60
N PHE A 36 10.89 6.23 -6.62
CA PHE A 36 10.04 7.38 -6.31
C PHE A 36 8.89 7.53 -7.30
N ASP A 37 9.21 7.52 -8.60
CA ASP A 37 8.20 7.71 -9.65
C ASP A 37 7.19 6.54 -9.64
N ASN A 38 7.64 5.31 -9.35
CA ASN A 38 6.75 4.16 -9.21
C ASN A 38 5.80 4.29 -8.02
N LEU A 39 6.31 4.62 -6.83
CA LEU A 39 5.48 4.80 -5.64
C LEU A 39 4.46 5.92 -5.84
N TRP A 40 4.92 7.09 -6.33
CA TRP A 40 4.03 8.23 -6.53
C TRP A 40 2.94 7.94 -7.55
N THR A 41 3.30 7.34 -8.71
CA THR A 41 2.34 7.00 -9.78
C THR A 41 1.34 5.95 -9.32
N THR A 42 1.78 4.96 -8.54
CA THR A 42 0.90 3.92 -8.00
C THR A 42 -0.16 4.54 -7.08
N PHE A 43 0.26 5.45 -6.19
CA PHE A 43 -0.68 6.18 -5.33
C PHE A 43 -1.60 7.09 -6.15
N ASP A 44 -1.09 7.82 -7.13
CA ASP A 44 -1.89 8.70 -8.01
C ASP A 44 -2.99 7.92 -8.76
N ARG A 45 -2.67 6.70 -9.20
CA ARG A 45 -3.58 5.83 -9.95
C ARG A 45 -4.58 5.09 -9.04
N ASP A 46 -4.12 4.57 -7.90
CA ASP A 46 -4.83 3.52 -7.17
C ASP A 46 -5.36 3.98 -5.79
N TYR A 47 -4.84 5.07 -5.22
CA TYR A 47 -5.31 5.56 -3.92
C TYR A 47 -6.54 6.46 -4.08
N ALA A 48 -7.68 5.98 -3.58
CA ALA A 48 -8.98 6.59 -3.90
C ALA A 48 -9.31 7.87 -3.12
N VAL A 49 -8.72 8.08 -1.93
CA VAL A 49 -9.28 9.00 -0.92
C VAL A 49 -8.40 10.22 -0.62
N PHE A 50 -7.69 10.77 -1.60
CA PHE A 50 -6.86 11.97 -1.37
C PHE A 50 -7.68 13.19 -0.96
N GLU A 51 -8.87 13.38 -1.56
CA GLU A 51 -9.75 14.53 -1.29
C GLU A 51 -10.28 14.50 0.14
N GLU A 52 -10.71 13.34 0.62
CA GLU A 52 -11.20 13.12 1.98
C GLU A 52 -10.11 13.32 3.03
N ARG A 53 -8.84 13.10 2.65
CA ARG A 53 -7.68 13.41 3.50
C ARG A 53 -7.23 14.87 3.38
N GLY A 54 -7.79 15.65 2.46
CA GLY A 54 -7.35 17.03 2.18
C GLY A 54 -5.92 17.10 1.64
N VAL A 55 -5.44 16.06 0.97
CA VAL A 55 -4.08 15.97 0.45
C VAL A 55 -4.06 16.26 -1.04
N ASN A 56 -3.28 17.26 -1.45
CA ASN A 56 -2.96 17.47 -2.85
C ASN A 56 -1.78 16.56 -3.23
N TRP A 57 -2.07 15.45 -3.90
CA TRP A 57 -1.03 14.46 -4.26
C TRP A 57 -0.01 14.99 -5.28
N GLN A 58 -0.43 15.87 -6.20
CA GLN A 58 0.49 16.52 -7.13
C GLN A 58 1.48 17.43 -6.39
N GLN A 59 1.03 18.14 -5.36
CA GLN A 59 1.93 18.95 -4.52
C GLN A 59 2.98 18.09 -3.81
N GLN A 60 2.63 16.85 -3.44
CA GLN A 60 3.60 15.88 -2.89
C GLN A 60 4.69 15.55 -3.94
N TYR A 61 4.31 15.32 -5.20
CA TYR A 61 5.29 15.13 -6.29
C TYR A 61 6.24 16.32 -6.40
N ASP A 62 5.68 17.52 -6.54
CA ASP A 62 6.43 18.74 -6.81
C ASP A 62 7.43 19.05 -5.68
N THR A 63 7.04 18.72 -4.44
CA THR A 63 7.87 18.93 -3.24
C THR A 63 9.00 17.91 -3.13
N TYR A 64 8.71 16.61 -3.31
CA TYR A 64 9.65 15.55 -2.96
C TYR A 64 10.44 15.02 -4.15
N ARG A 65 9.92 15.09 -5.39
CA ARG A 65 10.65 14.60 -6.56
C ARG A 65 11.98 15.30 -6.77
N THR A 66 12.04 16.60 -6.47
CA THR A 66 13.24 17.44 -6.61
C THR A 66 14.36 17.06 -5.63
N GLN A 67 14.05 16.27 -4.60
CA GLN A 67 15.00 15.82 -3.57
C GLN A 67 15.63 14.46 -3.94
N VAL A 68 15.09 13.77 -4.94
CA VAL A 68 15.55 12.43 -5.35
C VAL A 68 16.39 12.52 -6.62
N ASN A 69 17.59 11.93 -6.56
CA ASN A 69 18.50 11.79 -7.70
C ASN A 69 19.27 10.46 -7.59
N ALA A 70 20.04 10.11 -8.61
CA ALA A 70 20.81 8.86 -8.66
C ALA A 70 21.79 8.63 -7.49
N SER A 71 22.15 9.67 -6.71
CA SER A 71 23.02 9.53 -5.52
C SER A 71 22.25 9.43 -4.20
N THR A 72 20.91 9.53 -4.22
CA THR A 72 20.09 9.42 -3.02
C THR A 72 20.24 8.02 -2.42
N SER A 73 20.62 7.96 -1.15
CA SER A 73 20.76 6.70 -0.41
C SER A 73 19.41 6.11 -0.01
N ASP A 74 19.37 4.81 0.31
CA ASP A 74 18.16 4.12 0.78
C ASP A 74 17.55 4.79 2.02
N ASP A 75 18.39 5.28 2.94
CA ASP A 75 17.96 5.97 4.15
C ASP A 75 17.34 7.34 3.85
N GLU A 76 17.93 8.10 2.92
CA GLU A 76 17.37 9.38 2.47
C GLU A 76 16.05 9.16 1.72
N LEU A 77 15.99 8.17 0.83
CA LEU A 77 14.79 7.83 0.07
C LEU A 77 13.66 7.38 1.01
N TYR A 78 13.96 6.54 1.99
CA TYR A 78 13.00 6.12 3.01
C TYR A 78 12.45 7.32 3.79
N ASN A 79 13.32 8.25 4.21
CA ASN A 79 12.90 9.48 4.89
C ASN A 79 12.05 10.39 4.00
N ILE A 80 12.34 10.46 2.70
CA ILE A 80 11.53 11.19 1.72
C ILE A 80 10.14 10.54 1.61
N PHE A 81 10.05 9.22 1.48
CA PHE A 81 8.77 8.50 1.39
C PHE A 81 7.91 8.66 2.64
N THR A 82 8.48 8.49 3.83
CA THR A 82 7.72 8.68 5.08
C THR A 82 7.17 10.09 5.19
N GLN A 83 7.94 11.11 4.82
CA GLN A 83 7.47 12.50 4.81
C GLN A 83 6.37 12.74 3.77
N MET A 84 6.53 12.19 2.56
CA MET A 84 5.54 12.31 1.48
C MET A 84 4.21 11.63 1.81
N LEU A 85 4.26 10.50 2.51
CA LEU A 85 3.08 9.71 2.88
C LEU A 85 2.43 10.16 4.20
N ALA A 86 3.13 10.91 5.05
CA ALA A 86 2.63 11.32 6.36
C ALA A 86 1.31 12.12 6.31
N PRO A 87 1.10 13.06 5.36
CA PRO A 87 -0.13 13.84 5.29
C PRO A 87 -1.39 13.01 5.02
N LEU A 88 -1.25 11.78 4.50
CA LEU A 88 -2.40 10.90 4.26
C LEU A 88 -3.09 10.49 5.57
N ASP A 89 -2.35 10.47 6.69
CA ASP A 89 -2.81 10.08 8.02
C ASP A 89 -3.66 8.80 8.04
N ASP A 90 -3.31 7.83 7.17
CA ASP A 90 -4.10 6.62 6.93
C ASP A 90 -3.50 5.41 7.66
N GLY A 91 -4.34 4.70 8.42
CA GLY A 91 -3.95 3.51 9.17
C GLY A 91 -3.66 2.28 8.32
N HIS A 92 -4.01 2.31 7.03
CA HIS A 92 -3.78 1.24 6.06
C HIS A 92 -2.60 1.52 5.14
N VAL A 93 -2.05 2.75 5.17
CA VAL A 93 -0.83 3.09 4.44
C VAL A 93 0.36 2.80 5.34
N THR A 94 1.14 1.80 4.93
CA THR A 94 2.30 1.31 5.65
C THR A 94 3.51 1.26 4.73
N LEU A 95 4.66 1.72 5.20
CA LEU A 95 5.94 1.60 4.51
C LEU A 95 6.80 0.56 5.22
N VAL A 96 7.30 -0.42 4.46
CA VAL A 96 8.18 -1.48 4.94
C VAL A 96 9.46 -1.45 4.11
N ALA A 97 10.60 -1.46 4.79
CA ALA A 97 11.91 -1.51 4.15
C ALA A 97 12.86 -2.43 4.95
N PRO A 98 13.88 -3.03 4.30
CA PRO A 98 14.86 -3.85 5.00
C PRO A 98 15.51 -3.09 6.16
N ASN A 99 15.60 -3.73 7.33
CA ASN A 99 16.21 -3.16 8.54
C ASN A 99 15.56 -1.86 9.03
N LYS A 100 14.31 -1.57 8.65
CA LYS A 100 13.50 -0.47 9.19
C LYS A 100 12.33 -1.02 9.99
N GLU A 101 11.93 -0.28 11.02
CA GLU A 101 10.66 -0.54 11.69
C GLU A 101 9.50 -0.27 10.72
N ILE A 102 8.39 -0.98 10.90
CA ILE A 102 7.19 -0.75 10.13
C ILE A 102 6.69 0.67 10.42
N TRP A 103 6.62 1.51 9.39
CA TRP A 103 6.10 2.86 9.51
C TRP A 103 4.66 2.94 9.00
N ILE A 104 3.78 3.59 9.76
CA ILE A 104 2.35 3.74 9.42
C ILE A 104 2.05 5.23 9.24
N SER A 105 1.28 5.58 8.23
CA SER A 105 0.93 6.98 7.91
C SER A 105 0.04 7.63 8.97
N ASN A 106 -0.88 6.89 9.58
CA ASN A 106 -1.67 7.40 10.70
C ASN A 106 -0.85 7.73 11.94
N THR A 107 -1.02 8.96 12.44
CA THR A 107 -0.26 9.55 13.54
C THR A 107 -0.53 8.87 14.87
N ILE A 108 -1.80 8.61 15.20
CA ILE A 108 -2.18 7.95 16.46
C ILE A 108 -1.50 6.57 16.55
N ARG A 109 -1.56 5.77 15.47
CA ARG A 109 -0.93 4.45 15.43
C ARG A 109 0.60 4.50 15.45
N ARG A 110 1.19 5.41 14.67
CA ARG A 110 2.65 5.58 14.57
C ARG A 110 3.26 6.03 15.89
N GLU A 111 2.64 7.01 16.54
CA GLU A 111 3.14 7.62 17.78
C GLU A 111 2.59 6.94 19.04
N LYS A 112 1.74 5.91 18.88
CA LYS A 112 1.09 5.16 19.96
C LYS A 112 0.37 6.10 20.94
N ILE A 113 -0.34 7.08 20.39
CA ILE A 113 -1.12 8.05 21.17
C ILE A 113 -2.34 7.31 21.75
N ASP A 114 -2.54 7.45 23.06
CA ASP A 114 -3.77 7.01 23.70
C ASP A 114 -4.90 8.00 23.34
N ASP A 115 -5.89 7.52 22.60
CA ASP A 115 -7.06 8.31 22.20
C ASP A 115 -8.20 8.22 23.22
N GLU A 116 -7.99 7.50 24.33
CA GLU A 116 -8.97 7.20 25.38
C GLU A 116 -10.21 6.44 24.88
N LEU A 117 -10.26 6.04 23.59
CA LEU A 117 -11.36 5.28 23.01
C LEU A 117 -11.27 3.79 23.37
N PHE A 118 -10.05 3.32 23.66
CA PHE A 118 -9.80 1.95 24.09
C PHE A 118 -9.45 1.88 25.58
N SER A 119 -10.21 1.09 26.35
CA SER A 119 -9.93 0.86 27.77
C SER A 119 -9.75 -0.64 28.06
N PRO A 120 -8.51 -1.10 28.32
CA PRO A 120 -8.25 -2.48 28.74
C PRO A 120 -9.04 -2.86 29.99
N ASN A 121 -9.32 -1.90 30.89
CA ASN A 121 -10.08 -2.15 32.11
C ASN A 121 -11.56 -2.42 31.83
N VAL A 122 -12.16 -1.72 30.87
CA VAL A 122 -13.54 -2.00 30.44
C VAL A 122 -13.62 -3.38 29.82
N ILE A 123 -12.67 -3.75 28.96
CA ILE A 123 -12.62 -5.09 28.35
C ILE A 123 -12.51 -6.17 29.43
N LYS A 124 -11.56 -6.06 30.36
CA LYS A 124 -11.36 -7.04 31.43
C LYS A 124 -12.55 -7.16 32.38
N SER A 125 -13.25 -6.06 32.67
CA SER A 125 -14.33 -6.07 33.67
C SER A 125 -15.71 -6.38 33.10
N GLN A 126 -15.96 -6.10 31.82
CA GLN A 126 -17.28 -6.22 31.21
C GLN A 126 -17.37 -7.30 30.12
N TYR A 127 -16.25 -7.69 29.52
CA TYR A 127 -16.25 -8.52 28.30
C TYR A 127 -15.45 -9.81 28.39
N LEU A 128 -14.47 -9.93 29.30
CA LEU A 128 -13.73 -11.19 29.50
C LEU A 128 -14.42 -12.07 30.56
N GLU A 129 -14.64 -13.34 30.24
CA GLU A 129 -15.02 -14.37 31.23
C GLU A 129 -13.92 -14.60 32.26
N VAL A 130 -14.27 -15.08 33.45
CA VAL A 130 -13.39 -15.12 34.65
C VAL A 130 -12.17 -16.03 34.53
N ASP A 131 -12.11 -16.91 33.53
CA ASP A 131 -11.08 -17.92 33.32
C ASP A 131 -10.07 -17.57 32.21
N TYR A 132 -10.12 -16.34 31.68
CA TYR A 132 -9.10 -15.88 30.73
C TYR A 132 -7.69 -15.93 31.34
N GLN A 133 -6.71 -16.26 30.50
CA GLN A 133 -5.29 -16.19 30.82
C GLN A 133 -4.61 -15.12 29.98
N THR A 134 -3.37 -14.78 30.32
CA THR A 134 -2.51 -13.92 29.49
C THR A 134 -1.25 -14.66 29.08
N ASP A 135 -0.88 -14.57 27.81
CA ASP A 135 0.41 -15.09 27.33
C ASP A 135 1.58 -14.15 27.67
N GLY A 136 2.79 -14.51 27.24
CA GLY A 136 4.00 -13.71 27.43
C GLY A 136 4.04 -12.40 26.65
N GLU A 137 3.08 -12.18 25.75
CA GLU A 137 2.94 -10.98 24.91
C GLU A 137 1.77 -10.09 25.39
N HIS A 138 1.18 -10.40 26.54
CA HIS A 138 0.02 -9.71 27.12
C HIS A 138 -1.28 -9.83 26.32
N ASN A 139 -1.41 -10.84 25.46
CA ASN A 139 -2.67 -11.16 24.80
C ASN A 139 -3.61 -11.89 25.76
N PHE A 140 -4.93 -11.70 25.62
CA PHE A 140 -5.93 -12.48 26.35
C PHE A 140 -6.24 -13.78 25.60
N ILE A 141 -6.18 -14.92 26.30
CA ILE A 141 -6.43 -16.25 25.76
C ILE A 141 -7.39 -17.04 26.66
N TYR A 142 -8.07 -18.02 26.07
CA TYR A 142 -8.92 -19.01 26.75
C TYR A 142 -8.32 -20.40 26.62
#